data_AF-A0A1F5W7G6-F1
#
_entry.id   AF-A0A1F5W7G6-F1
#
_cell.length_a   1.000
_cell.length_b   1.000
_cell.length_c   1.000
_cell.angle_alpha   90.00
_cell.angle_beta   90.00
_cell.angle_gamma   90.00
#
_symmetry.space_group_name_H-M   'P 1'
#
loop_
_entity.id
_entity.type
_entity.pdbx_description
1 polymer ?
#
loop_
_entity_poly.entity_id
_entity_poly.type
_entity_poly.pdbx_seq_one_letter_code
_entity_poly.pdbx_strand_id
1 'polypeptide(L)'
;MSQNDIKIFIDFFHGACLKIRKEKPVFQRGKDGKLVKNALRTFSRTQLEMLAVWFLAKKHKLAPAIGTMFSKKLLEELEKKIKSPSFWKELDEIFEKHYPRQISLIELKNSNDTAKRK
;
A
#
# COMPACT_ATOMS: atom_id res chain seq x y z
N MET A 1 14.81 0.29 13.50
CA MET A 1 14.15 0.43 12.18
C MET A 1 15.13 -0.04 11.11
N SER A 2 14.80 -1.11 10.38
CA SER A 2 15.71 -1.66 9.40
C SER A 2 15.63 -0.85 8.10
N GLN A 3 16.74 -0.59 7.42
CA GLN A 3 16.72 0.01 6.08
C GLN A 3 15.87 -0.80 5.07
N ASN A 4 15.56 -2.05 5.41
CA ASN A 4 14.78 -2.97 4.61
C ASN A 4 13.32 -2.50 4.43
N ASP A 5 12.71 -1.90 5.46
CA ASP A 5 11.29 -1.50 5.41
C ASP A 5 11.02 -0.40 4.39
N ILE A 6 11.98 0.52 4.21
CA ILE A 6 11.89 1.59 3.20
C ILE A 6 11.93 0.98 1.80
N LYS A 7 12.85 0.06 1.56
CA LYS A 7 13.01 -0.60 0.26
C LYS A 7 11.75 -1.42 -0.08
N ILE A 8 11.29 -2.23 0.87
CA ILE A 8 10.07 -3.04 0.72
C ILE A 8 8.87 -2.16 0.37
N PHE A 9 8.71 -1.02 1.05
CA PHE A 9 7.63 -0.09 0.74
C PHE A 9 7.76 0.53 -0.66
N ILE A 10 8.95 0.95 -1.07
CA ILE A 10 9.17 1.55 -2.41
C ILE A 10 8.88 0.51 -3.50
N ASP A 11 9.34 -0.73 -3.32
CA ASP A 11 9.09 -1.84 -4.23
C ASP A 11 7.58 -2.16 -4.31
N PHE A 12 6.89 -2.14 -3.17
CA PHE A 12 5.44 -2.27 -3.11
C PHE A 12 4.74 -1.12 -3.86
N PHE A 13 5.13 0.13 -3.59
CA PHE A 13 4.56 1.30 -4.24
C PHE A 13 4.72 1.26 -5.76
N HIS A 14 5.90 0.80 -6.22
CA HIS A 14 6.14 0.56 -7.65
C HIS A 14 5.16 -0.46 -8.23
N GLY A 15 5.00 -1.61 -7.58
CA GLY A 15 4.02 -2.62 -7.98
C GLY A 15 2.58 -2.10 -7.97
N ALA A 16 2.21 -1.33 -6.95
CA ALA A 16 0.87 -0.75 -6.82
C ALA A 16 0.56 0.26 -7.93
N CYS A 17 1.53 1.10 -8.32
CA CYS A 17 1.36 2.05 -9.42
C CYS A 17 1.09 1.32 -10.74
N LEU A 18 1.86 0.28 -11.03
CA LEU A 18 1.67 -0.56 -12.21
C LEU A 18 0.32 -1.29 -12.18
N LYS A 19 -0.09 -1.81 -11.02
CA LYS A 19 -1.34 -2.57 -10.88
C LYS A 19 -2.58 -1.70 -11.00
N ILE A 20 -2.59 -0.54 -10.35
CA ILE A 20 -3.79 0.30 -10.19
C ILE A 20 -3.90 1.32 -11.34
N ARG A 21 -2.79 1.99 -11.65
CA ARG A 21 -2.78 3.08 -12.64
C ARG A 21 -2.18 2.69 -13.97
N LYS A 22 -1.55 1.51 -14.08
CA LYS A 22 -0.81 1.05 -15.28
C LYS A 22 0.28 2.03 -15.69
N GLU A 23 0.82 2.78 -14.73
CA GLU A 23 1.85 3.80 -14.92
C GLU A 23 3.11 3.46 -14.12
N LYS A 24 4.28 3.74 -14.69
CA LYS A 24 5.56 3.60 -14.00
C LYS A 24 5.79 4.83 -13.12
N PRO A 25 5.91 4.68 -11.80
CA PRO A 25 6.20 5.81 -10.93
C PRO A 25 7.66 6.24 -11.10
N VAL A 26 7.90 7.54 -10.99
CA VAL A 26 9.25 8.12 -11.01
C VAL A 26 9.69 8.36 -9.58
N PHE A 27 10.80 7.74 -9.19
CA PHE A 27 11.38 7.89 -7.86
C PHE A 27 12.61 8.77 -7.87
N GLN A 28 12.68 9.71 -6.93
CA GLN A 28 13.87 10.51 -6.64
C GLN A 28 14.68 9.83 -5.52
N ARG A 29 15.79 9.19 -5.92
CA ARG A 29 16.70 8.49 -5.00
C ARG A 29 17.16 9.44 -3.89
N GLY A 30 17.16 8.94 -2.65
CA GLY A 30 17.48 9.73 -1.46
C GLY A 30 16.32 10.55 -0.92
N LYS A 31 15.70 11.40 -1.75
CA LYS A 31 14.59 12.28 -1.32
C LYS A 31 13.36 11.48 -0.90
N ASP A 32 12.88 10.58 -1.77
CA ASP A 32 11.71 9.75 -1.46
C ASP A 32 12.01 8.77 -0.33
N GLY A 33 13.23 8.24 -0.27
CA GLY A 33 13.67 7.40 0.86
C GLY A 33 13.61 8.13 2.20
N LYS A 34 13.96 9.42 2.24
CA LYS A 34 13.85 10.25 3.46
C LYS A 34 12.39 10.48 3.84
N LEU A 35 11.50 10.70 2.87
CA LEU A 35 10.06 10.85 3.12
C LEU A 35 9.45 9.58 3.69
N VAL A 36 9.72 8.43 3.07
CA VAL A 36 9.25 7.12 3.57
C VAL A 36 9.81 6.84 4.97
N LYS A 37 11.10 7.11 5.21
CA LYS A 37 11.71 6.97 6.53
C LYS A 37 11.00 7.80 7.59
N ASN A 38 10.60 9.03 7.27
CA ASN A 38 9.86 9.88 8.20
C ASN A 38 8.45 9.34 8.43
N ALA A 39 7.75 8.92 7.38
CA ALA A 39 6.41 8.37 7.49
C ALA A 39 6.37 7.07 8.32
N LEU A 40 7.39 6.22 8.19
CA LEU A 40 7.54 4.99 8.99
C LEU A 40 7.71 5.26 10.49
N ARG A 41 8.05 6.48 10.92
CA ARG A 41 8.08 6.85 12.34
C ARG A 41 6.69 7.02 12.94
N THR A 42 5.70 7.31 12.10
CA THR A 42 4.32 7.57 12.52
C THR A 42 3.40 6.40 12.19
N PHE A 43 3.65 5.72 11.07
CA PHE A 43 2.81 4.65 10.55
C PHE A 43 3.60 3.35 10.42
N SER A 44 2.93 2.22 10.62
CA SER A 44 3.51 0.91 10.28
C SER A 44 3.65 0.77 8.77
N ARG A 45 4.51 -0.16 8.33
CA ARG A 45 4.70 -0.44 6.90
C ARG A 45 3.39 -0.79 6.21
N THR A 46 2.59 -1.67 6.80
CA THR A 46 1.27 -2.07 6.28
C THR A 46 0.32 -0.88 6.17
N GLN A 47 0.31 0.02 7.15
CA GLN A 47 -0.51 1.23 7.07
C GLN A 47 -0.08 2.13 5.90
N LEU A 48 1.23 2.27 5.67
CA LEU A 48 1.73 3.01 4.50
C LEU A 48 1.36 2.33 3.18
N GLU A 49 1.42 1.00 3.10
CA GLU A 49 1.00 0.24 1.92
C GLU A 49 -0.50 0.47 1.62
N MET A 50 -1.36 0.43 2.64
CA MET A 50 -2.80 0.74 2.49
C MET A 50 -3.03 2.18 2.03
N LEU A 51 -2.32 3.14 2.61
CA LEU A 51 -2.38 4.55 2.21
C LEU A 51 -1.93 4.77 0.76
N ALA A 52 -0.89 4.06 0.32
CA ALA A 52 -0.42 4.09 -1.06
C ALA A 52 -1.49 3.59 -2.03
N VAL A 53 -2.11 2.45 -1.73
CA VAL A 53 -3.19 1.90 -2.55
C VAL A 53 -4.38 2.87 -2.64
N TRP A 54 -4.79 3.44 -1.50
CA TRP A 54 -5.85 4.45 -1.49
C TRP A 54 -5.51 5.70 -2.29
N PHE A 55 -4.30 6.23 -2.14
CA PHE A 55 -3.83 7.38 -2.90
C PHE A 55 -3.88 7.09 -4.41
N LEU A 56 -3.40 5.91 -4.81
CA LEU A 56 -3.39 5.50 -6.20
C LEU A 56 -4.82 5.30 -6.75
N ALA A 57 -5.74 4.74 -5.97
CA ALA A 57 -7.11 4.48 -6.37
C ALA A 57 -8.00 5.75 -6.39
N LYS A 58 -7.94 6.60 -5.36
CA LYS A 58 -8.82 7.77 -5.22
C LYS A 58 -8.28 9.03 -5.89
N LYS A 59 -6.96 9.26 -5.85
CA LYS A 59 -6.36 10.53 -6.27
C LYS A 59 -5.79 10.46 -7.69
N HIS A 60 -6.52 9.88 -8.63
CA HIS A 60 -6.09 9.65 -10.02
C HIS A 60 -5.55 10.91 -10.75
N LYS A 61 -6.04 12.11 -10.38
CA LYS A 61 -5.58 13.39 -10.96
C LYS A 61 -4.18 13.83 -10.50
N LEU A 62 -3.67 13.26 -9.42
CA LEU A 62 -2.35 13.60 -8.86
C LEU A 62 -1.29 12.65 -9.40
N ALA A 63 -0.07 13.13 -9.63
CA ALA A 63 1.01 12.27 -10.11
C ALA A 63 1.28 11.10 -9.12
N PRO A 64 1.49 9.86 -9.62
CA PRO A 64 1.77 8.68 -8.79
C PRO A 64 3.21 8.70 -8.26
N ALA A 65 3.54 9.68 -7.42
CA ALA A 65 4.85 9.86 -6.82
C ALA A 65 4.76 9.88 -5.29
N ILE A 66 5.78 9.35 -4.63
CA ILE A 66 5.89 9.31 -3.16
C ILE A 66 5.85 10.73 -2.59
N GLY A 67 6.57 11.68 -3.20
CA GLY A 67 6.52 13.09 -2.82
C GLY A 67 5.14 13.72 -2.92
N THR A 68 4.32 13.30 -3.88
CA THR A 68 2.93 13.79 -4.03
C THR A 68 2.03 13.20 -2.94
N MET A 69 2.21 11.91 -2.63
CA MET A 69 1.51 11.23 -1.55
C MET A 69 1.81 11.87 -0.18
N PHE A 70 3.05 12.31 0.04
CA PHE A 70 3.46 13.03 1.24
C PHE A 70 3.48 14.56 1.08
N SER A 71 2.73 15.10 0.12
CA SER A 71 2.62 16.55 -0.02
C SER A 71 1.88 17.13 1.18
N LYS A 72 2.27 18.34 1.62
CA LYS A 72 1.69 19.01 2.80
C LYS A 72 0.16 19.04 2.77
N LYS A 73 -0.42 19.37 1.60
CA LYS A 73 -1.87 19.43 1.40
C LYS A 73 -2.56 18.07 1.56
N LEU A 74 -1.95 16.99 1.05
CA LEU A 74 -2.50 15.65 1.22
C LEU A 74 -2.31 15.14 2.65
N LEU A 75 -1.18 15.47 3.28
CA LEU A 75 -0.93 15.15 4.69
C LEU A 75 -1.94 15.82 5.61
N GLU A 76 -2.26 17.11 5.42
CA GLU A 76 -3.30 17.80 6.19
C GLU A 76 -4.69 17.17 5.99
N GLU A 77 -5.01 16.70 4.78
CA GLU A 77 -6.24 15.95 4.50
C GLU A 77 -6.23 14.59 5.20
N LEU A 78 -5.12 13.87 5.11
CA LEU A 78 -4.92 12.56 5.74
C LEU A 78 -4.99 12.67 7.26
N GLU A 79 -4.33 13.64 7.89
CA GLU A 79 -4.36 13.84 9.35
C GLU A 79 -5.77 14.09 9.88
N LYS A 80 -6.62 14.76 9.11
CA LYS A 80 -8.05 14.93 9.46
C LYS A 80 -8.81 13.62 9.35
N LYS A 81 -8.57 12.86 8.28
CA LYS A 81 -9.28 11.60 7.99
C LYS A 81 -8.81 10.44 8.85
N ILE A 82 -7.52 10.35 9.17
CA ILE A 82 -6.90 9.23 9.89
C ILE A 82 -7.34 9.14 11.35
N LYS A 83 -7.82 10.26 11.91
CA LYS A 83 -8.48 10.31 13.22
C LYS A 83 -9.87 9.67 13.22
N SER A 84 -10.47 9.48 12.04
CA SER A 84 -11.78 8.86 11.90
C SER A 84 -11.66 7.34 11.71
N PRO A 85 -12.31 6.51 12.54
CA PRO A 85 -12.33 5.06 12.36
C PRO A 85 -12.91 4.62 11.01
N SER A 86 -13.84 5.41 10.44
CA SER A 86 -14.44 5.10 9.14
C SER A 86 -13.45 5.17 7.98
N PHE A 87 -12.41 6.01 8.11
CA PHE A 87 -11.37 6.12 7.08
C PHE A 87 -10.53 4.85 7.00
N TRP A 88 -10.21 4.24 8.14
CA TRP A 88 -9.47 2.98 8.17
C TRP A 88 -10.26 1.82 7.56
N LYS A 89 -11.59 1.81 7.72
CA LYS A 89 -12.46 0.85 7.01
C LYS A 89 -12.45 1.07 5.50
N GLU A 90 -12.56 2.32 5.04
CA GLU A 90 -12.47 2.64 3.61
C GLU A 90 -11.12 2.21 3.01
N LEU A 91 -10.02 2.43 3.75
CA LEU A 91 -8.70 1.96 3.36
C LEU A 91 -8.64 0.44 3.22
N ASP A 92 -9.20 -0.29 4.18
CA ASP A 92 -9.22 -1.76 4.19
C ASP A 92 -10.04 -2.30 3.00
N GLU A 93 -11.24 -1.76 2.75
CA GLU A 93 -12.08 -2.14 1.62
C GLU A 93 -11.39 -1.91 0.26
N ILE A 94 -10.75 -0.75 0.10
CA ILE A 94 -10.02 -0.42 -1.14
C ILE A 94 -8.78 -1.32 -1.27
N PHE A 95 -8.09 -1.58 -0.17
CA PHE A 95 -6.94 -2.47 -0.16
C PHE A 95 -7.34 -3.89 -0.55
N GLU A 96 -8.37 -4.47 0.06
CA GLU A 96 -8.89 -5.80 -0.28
C GLU A 96 -9.38 -5.89 -1.72
N LYS A 97 -9.97 -4.83 -2.26
CA LYS A 97 -10.37 -4.80 -3.67
C LYS A 97 -9.19 -4.97 -4.63
N HIS A 98 -8.04 -4.36 -4.31
CA HIS A 98 -6.85 -4.40 -5.15
C HIS A 98 -5.88 -5.52 -4.80
N TYR A 99 -5.86 -5.93 -3.55
CA TYR A 99 -5.02 -6.99 -2.97
C TYR A 99 -5.92 -7.88 -2.12
N PRO A 100 -6.84 -8.65 -2.75
CA PRO A 100 -7.67 -9.57 -2.00
C PRO A 100 -6.73 -10.48 -1.24
N ARG A 101 -6.94 -10.60 0.08
CA ARG A 101 -6.21 -11.57 0.90
C ARG A 101 -6.39 -12.90 0.18
N GLN A 102 -5.30 -13.41 -0.39
CA GLN A 102 -5.33 -14.77 -0.90
C GLN A 102 -5.52 -15.63 0.33
N ILE A 103 -6.78 -15.97 0.65
CA ILE A 103 -7.06 -17.24 1.30
C ILE A 103 -6.40 -18.24 0.36
N SER A 104 -5.28 -18.76 0.83
CA SER A 104 -4.41 -19.67 0.10
C SER A 104 -5.27 -20.81 -0.43
N LEU A 105 -5.68 -20.73 -1.70
CA LEU A 105 -6.22 -21.86 -2.48
C LEU A 105 -5.23 -23.04 -2.55
N ILE A 106 -4.02 -22.85 -2.01
CA ILE A 106 -3.01 -23.87 -1.75
C ILE A 106 -3.47 -24.83 -0.63
N GLU A 107 -4.22 -24.40 0.39
CA GLU A 107 -4.71 -25.29 1.44
C GLU A 107 -5.89 -26.17 0.98
N LEU A 108 -6.75 -25.67 0.08
CA LEU A 108 -7.89 -26.44 -0.44
C LEU A 108 -7.50 -27.50 -1.49
N LYS A 109 -6.35 -27.36 -2.16
CA LYS A 109 -5.85 -28.40 -3.08
C LYS A 109 -5.19 -29.56 -2.35
N ASN A 110 -4.55 -29.31 -1.20
CA ASN A 110 -3.85 -30.37 -0.45
C ASN A 110 -4.81 -31.30 0.33
N SER A 111 -6.03 -30.86 0.65
CA SER A 111 -7.02 -31.71 1.33
C SER A 111 -7.75 -32.69 0.39
N ASN A 112 -7.77 -32.43 -0.92
CA ASN A 112 -8.48 -33.28 -1.88
C ASN A 112 -7.64 -34.44 -2.44
N ASP A 113 -6.32 -34.44 -2.23
CA ASP A 113 -5.44 -35.52 -2.72
C ASP A 113 -5.40 -36.72 -1.75
N THR A 114 -5.62 -36.50 -0.45
CA THR A 114 -5.64 -37.57 0.57
C THR A 114 -6.95 -38.35 0.65
N ALA A 115 -8.03 -37.90 0.02
CA ALA A 115 -9.33 -38.58 0.03
C ALA A 115 -9.50 -39.62 -1.10
N LYS A 116 -8.51 -39.78 -1.99
CA LYS A 116 -8.57 -40.72 -3.13
C LYS A 116 -7.70 -41.97 -2.98
N ARG A 117 -7.09 -42.17 -1.81
CA ARG A 117 -6.33 -43.38 -1.45
C ARG A 117 -6.82 -43.94 -0.13
N LYS A 118 -8.03 -44.48 -0.10
CA LYS A 118 -8.47 -45.50 0.85
C LYS A 118 -9.64 -46.27 0.27
#